data_AF-A0AAN8XF50-F1
#
_entry.id   AF-A0AAN8XF50-F1
#
_cell.length_a   1.000
_cell.length_b   1.000
_cell.length_c   1.000
_cell.angle_alpha   90.00
_cell.angle_beta   90.00
_cell.angle_gamma   90.00
#
_symmetry.space_group_name_H-M   'P 1'
#
loop_
_entity.id
_entity.type
_entity.pdbx_description
1 polymer ?
#
loop_
_entity_poly.entity_id
_entity_poly.type
_entity_poly.pdbx_seq_one_letter_code
_entity_poly.pdbx_strand_id
1 'polypeptide(L)'
;PPFNLVRFVGQILVGNSWSYLITSAVPTEEIYGFSLVWLTHLAPIGTALAVWNIGNIGREEGGLKWPMIGAFAVFPFSIFHPPLINWSALLSAWLFNQQEKKWRRTPYSKKPLW
;
A
#
# COMPACT_ATOMS: atom_id res chain seq x y z
N PRO A 1 18.51 -5.00 5.56
CA PRO A 1 18.02 -6.33 6.05
C PRO A 1 17.97 -7.33 4.89
N PRO A 2 18.22 -8.62 5.12
CA PRO A 2 18.08 -9.63 4.07
C PRO A 2 16.65 -9.60 3.50
N PHE A 3 16.48 -10.03 2.26
CA PHE A 3 15.17 -10.14 1.67
C PHE A 3 14.38 -11.30 2.32
N ASN A 4 13.12 -11.04 2.68
CA ASN A 4 12.22 -12.05 3.25
C ASN A 4 11.01 -12.19 2.34
N LEU A 5 10.91 -13.35 1.67
CA LEU A 5 9.87 -13.63 0.69
C LEU A 5 8.47 -13.64 1.33
N VAL A 6 8.31 -14.25 2.51
CA VAL A 6 7.01 -14.33 3.20
C VAL A 6 6.48 -12.94 3.49
N ARG A 7 7.35 -12.04 3.97
CA ARG A 7 7.00 -10.66 4.24
C ARG A 7 6.66 -9.91 2.96
N PHE A 8 7.46 -10.07 1.91
CA PHE A 8 7.22 -9.45 0.61
C PHE A 8 5.88 -9.86 0.00
N VAL A 9 5.57 -11.16 -0.01
CA VAL A 9 4.29 -11.68 -0.48
C VAL A 9 3.15 -11.17 0.40
N GLY A 10 3.33 -11.14 1.73
CA GLY A 10 2.35 -10.56 2.64
C GLY A 10 2.03 -9.09 2.34
N GLN A 11 3.05 -8.27 2.03
CA GLN A 11 2.87 -6.88 1.60
C GLN A 11 1.99 -6.78 0.34
N ILE A 12 2.22 -7.65 -0.64
CA ILE A 12 1.45 -7.65 -1.90
C ILE A 12 0.00 -8.08 -1.66
N LEU A 13 -0.20 -9.19 -0.94
CA LEU A 13 -1.54 -9.75 -0.72
C LEU A 13 -2.43 -8.77 0.06
N VAL A 14 -1.92 -8.19 1.14
CA VAL A 14 -2.70 -7.23 1.93
C VAL A 14 -2.81 -5.89 1.22
N GLY A 15 -1.78 -5.46 0.48
CA GLY A 15 -1.83 -4.28 -0.39
C GLY A 15 -2.97 -4.36 -1.40
N ASN A 16 -3.06 -5.47 -2.12
CA ASN A 16 -4.18 -5.76 -3.02
C ASN A 16 -5.51 -5.76 -2.28
N SER A 17 -5.60 -6.46 -1.15
CA SER A 17 -6.84 -6.58 -0.38
C SER A 17 -7.38 -5.21 0.04
N TRP A 18 -6.52 -4.32 0.56
CA TRP A 18 -6.92 -2.96 0.94
C TRP A 18 -7.35 -2.11 -0.25
N SER A 19 -6.68 -2.24 -1.38
CA SER A 19 -7.04 -1.54 -2.62
C SER A 19 -8.41 -1.98 -3.14
N TYR A 20 -8.67 -3.29 -3.12
CA TYR A 20 -9.98 -3.85 -3.47
C TYR A 20 -11.07 -3.40 -2.50
N LEU A 21 -10.80 -3.38 -1.20
CA LEU A 21 -11.74 -2.88 -0.20
C LEU A 21 -12.13 -1.43 -0.46
N ILE A 22 -11.16 -0.54 -0.72
CA ILE A 22 -11.43 0.86 -1.06
C ILE A 22 -12.28 0.96 -2.33
N THR A 23 -11.91 0.22 -3.38
CA THR A 23 -12.65 0.25 -4.65
C THR A 23 -14.09 -0.27 -4.47
N SER A 24 -14.27 -1.34 -3.69
CA SER A 24 -15.59 -1.95 -3.42
C SER A 24 -16.48 -1.09 -2.53
N ALA A 25 -15.89 -0.21 -1.72
CA ALA A 25 -16.64 0.72 -0.89
C ALA A 25 -17.20 1.91 -1.68
N VAL A 26 -16.70 2.14 -2.90
CA VAL A 26 -17.18 3.22 -3.76
C VAL A 26 -18.44 2.75 -4.50
N PRO A 27 -19.58 3.46 -4.35
CA PRO A 27 -20.79 3.15 -5.07
C PRO A 27 -20.60 3.42 -6.57
N THR A 28 -21.03 2.47 -7.40
CA THR A 28 -21.03 2.62 -8.87
C THR A 28 -22.20 3.45 -9.38
N GLU A 29 -23.26 3.54 -8.59
CA GLU A 29 -24.46 4.32 -8.89
C GLU A 29 -24.26 5.80 -8.56
N GLU A 30 -24.95 6.66 -9.30
CA GLU A 30 -24.95 8.09 -9.01
C GLU A 30 -25.77 8.38 -7.75
N ILE A 31 -25.17 9.12 -6.82
CA ILE A 31 -25.87 9.55 -5.62
C ILE A 31 -26.15 11.05 -5.78
N TYR A 32 -27.43 11.41 -5.78
CA TYR A 32 -27.89 12.80 -6.02
C TYR A 32 -27.39 13.42 -7.35
N GLY A 33 -27.21 12.60 -8.39
CA GLY A 33 -26.71 13.04 -9.71
C GLY A 33 -25.21 13.27 -9.79
N PHE A 34 -24.45 12.89 -8.75
CA PHE A 34 -22.98 12.91 -8.75
C PHE A 34 -22.43 11.49 -8.78
N SER A 35 -21.50 11.23 -9.69
CA SER A 35 -20.73 9.98 -9.72
C SER A 35 -19.57 10.05 -8.73
N LEU A 36 -19.52 9.10 -7.80
CA LEU A 36 -18.43 8.94 -6.83
C LEU A 36 -17.30 8.05 -7.35
N VAL A 37 -17.37 7.57 -8.60
CA VAL A 37 -16.42 6.62 -9.18
C VAL A 37 -14.99 7.16 -9.16
N TRP A 38 -14.79 8.48 -9.20
CA TRP A 38 -13.46 9.10 -9.09
C TRP A 38 -12.75 8.77 -7.76
N LEU A 39 -13.47 8.42 -6.69
CA LEU A 39 -12.87 7.99 -5.42
C LEU A 39 -12.08 6.69 -5.56
N THR A 40 -12.35 5.88 -6.59
CA THR A 40 -11.56 4.66 -6.87
C THR A 40 -10.09 4.99 -7.14
N HIS A 41 -9.77 6.22 -7.56
CA HIS A 41 -8.39 6.69 -7.70
C HIS A 41 -7.63 6.79 -6.37
N LEU A 42 -8.32 6.68 -5.22
CA LEU A 42 -7.70 6.59 -3.89
C LEU A 42 -7.24 5.17 -3.53
N ALA A 43 -7.60 4.15 -4.32
CA ALA A 43 -7.23 2.76 -4.06
C ALA A 43 -5.70 2.51 -3.90
N PRO A 44 -4.79 3.21 -4.64
CA PRO A 44 -3.35 3.10 -4.42
C PRO A 44 -2.88 3.56 -3.03
N ILE A 45 -3.63 4.45 -2.37
CA ILE A 45 -3.32 4.90 -1.01
C ILE A 45 -3.48 3.72 -0.05
N GLY A 46 -4.55 2.94 -0.19
CA GLY A 46 -4.75 1.71 0.60
C GLY A 46 -3.60 0.73 0.42
N THR A 47 -3.16 0.53 -0.81
CA THR A 47 -1.99 -0.30 -1.13
C THR A 47 -0.73 0.18 -0.41
N ALA A 48 -0.41 1.46 -0.52
CA ALA A 48 0.79 2.04 0.09
C ALA A 48 0.77 1.91 1.63
N LEU A 49 -0.39 2.17 2.26
CA LEU A 49 -0.55 2.05 3.70
C LEU A 49 -0.42 0.60 4.17
N ALA A 50 -1.00 -0.36 3.45
CA ALA A 50 -0.88 -1.78 3.77
C ALA A 50 0.58 -2.27 3.67
N VAL A 51 1.28 -1.93 2.59
CA VAL A 51 2.69 -2.28 2.37
C VAL A 51 3.57 -1.67 3.45
N TRP A 52 3.35 -0.39 3.77
CA TRP A 52 4.07 0.32 4.82
C TRP A 52 3.82 -0.31 6.19
N ASN A 53 2.57 -0.63 6.53
CA ASN A 53 2.23 -1.23 7.82
C ASN A 53 2.94 -2.58 7.99
N ILE A 54 2.83 -3.49 7.02
CA ILE A 54 3.47 -4.80 7.06
C ILE A 54 4.99 -4.69 7.05
N GLY A 55 5.53 -3.76 6.27
CA GLY A 55 6.97 -3.49 6.20
C GLY A 55 7.58 -3.02 7.52
N ASN A 56 6.78 -2.37 8.37
CA ASN A 56 7.20 -1.84 9.67
C ASN A 56 6.94 -2.79 10.85
N ILE A 57 6.43 -4.01 10.59
CA ILE A 57 6.21 -5.00 11.65
C ILE A 57 7.55 -5.51 12.18
N GLY A 58 7.71 -5.50 13.50
CA GLY A 58 8.82 -6.15 14.19
C GLY A 58 10.14 -5.38 14.13
N ARG A 59 11.22 -6.05 13.70
CA ARG A 59 12.60 -5.52 13.76
C ARG A 59 13.00 -4.67 12.55
N GLU A 60 12.14 -4.56 11.55
CA GLU A 60 12.37 -3.74 10.37
C GLU A 60 11.48 -2.50 10.43
N GLU A 61 11.98 -1.41 9.85
CA GLU A 61 11.24 -0.15 9.72
C GLU A 61 11.53 0.51 8.37
N GLY A 62 10.66 1.44 7.97
CA GLY A 62 10.79 2.22 6.74
C GLY A 62 9.72 3.31 6.64
N GLY A 63 10.00 4.35 5.87
CA GLY A 63 9.06 5.45 5.61
C GLY A 63 7.92 5.06 4.66
N LEU A 64 6.89 5.93 4.61
CA LEU A 64 5.74 5.79 3.71
C LEU A 64 6.02 6.37 2.31
N LYS A 65 7.10 7.13 2.13
CA LYS A 65 7.37 7.89 0.90
C LYS A 65 7.48 6.98 -0.33
N TRP A 66 8.40 6.02 -0.30
CA TRP A 66 8.63 5.10 -1.42
C TRP A 66 7.47 4.13 -1.72
N PRO A 67 6.79 3.50 -0.74
CA PRO A 67 5.62 2.69 -1.05
C PRO A 67 4.49 3.52 -1.67
N MET A 68 4.35 4.80 -1.30
CA MET A 68 3.36 5.69 -1.92
C MET A 68 3.73 6.03 -3.36
N ILE A 69 5.00 6.37 -3.63
CA ILE A 69 5.49 6.57 -5.01
C ILE A 69 5.24 5.32 -5.85
N GLY A 70 5.56 4.12 -5.34
CA GLY A 70 5.35 2.88 -6.07
C GLY A 70 3.90 2.57 -6.35
N ALA A 71 3.01 2.84 -5.40
CA ALA A 71 1.59 2.61 -5.59
C ALA A 71 1.00 3.53 -6.67
N PHE A 72 1.41 4.82 -6.69
CA PHE A 72 0.94 5.81 -7.67
C PHE A 72 1.67 5.76 -9.02
N ALA A 73 2.87 5.19 -9.10
CA ALA A 73 3.61 5.09 -10.37
C ALA A 73 2.87 4.29 -11.44
N VAL A 74 1.97 3.40 -11.03
CA VAL A 74 1.13 2.59 -11.93
C VAL A 74 -0.11 3.35 -12.40
N PHE A 75 -0.49 4.42 -11.71
CA PHE A 75 -1.70 5.18 -12.00
C PHE A 75 -1.78 5.70 -13.44
N PRO A 76 -0.73 6.31 -14.03
CA PRO A 76 -0.77 6.74 -15.43
C PRO A 76 -1.02 5.59 -16.42
N PHE A 77 -0.54 4.38 -16.10
CA PHE A 77 -0.73 3.21 -16.96
C PHE A 77 -2.16 2.64 -16.89
N SER A 78 -2.89 2.88 -15.79
CA SER A 78 -4.27 2.43 -15.67
C SER A 78 -5.24 3.12 -16.63
N ILE A 79 -4.86 4.27 -17.20
CA ILE A 79 -5.63 4.96 -18.25
C ILE A 79 -5.72 4.10 -19.52
N PHE A 80 -4.66 3.35 -19.82
CA PHE A 80 -4.60 2.50 -21.01
C PHE A 80 -5.13 1.08 -20.75
N HIS A 81 -4.98 0.54 -19.54
CA HIS A 81 -5.37 -0.84 -19.20
C HIS A 81 -5.95 -0.97 -17.77
N PRO A 82 -7.28 -0.94 -17.58
CA PRO A 82 -7.89 -1.09 -16.25
C PRO A 82 -8.05 -2.56 -15.80
N PRO A 83 -7.96 -2.90 -14.49
CA PRO A 83 -7.29 -2.23 -13.37
C PRO A 83 -5.93 -2.89 -13.00
N LEU A 84 -4.90 -2.07 -12.74
CA LEU A 84 -3.52 -2.51 -12.45
C LEU A 84 -3.20 -2.58 -10.94
N ILE A 85 -4.18 -2.92 -10.11
CA ILE A 85 -4.05 -2.96 -8.64
C ILE A 85 -2.88 -3.85 -8.20
N ASN A 86 -2.75 -5.03 -8.82
CA ASN A 86 -1.65 -5.96 -8.57
C ASN A 86 -0.27 -5.35 -8.81
N TRP A 87 -0.13 -4.55 -9.87
CA TRP A 87 1.13 -3.87 -10.19
C TRP A 87 1.44 -2.75 -9.20
N SER A 88 0.41 -2.04 -8.73
CA SER A 88 0.54 -1.03 -7.67
C SER A 88 1.10 -1.66 -6.39
N ALA A 89 0.57 -2.82 -5.98
CA ALA A 89 1.05 -3.56 -4.82
C ALA A 89 2.48 -4.08 -5.01
N LEU A 90 2.78 -4.63 -6.20
CA LEU A 90 4.12 -5.12 -6.53
C LEU A 90 5.17 -4.00 -6.49
N LEU A 91 4.94 -2.88 -7.19
CA LEU A 91 5.88 -1.76 -7.23
C LEU A 91 6.03 -1.08 -5.87
N SER A 92 4.92 -0.92 -5.13
CA SER A 92 4.96 -0.40 -3.76
C SER A 92 5.81 -1.26 -2.84
N ALA A 93 5.59 -2.57 -2.83
CA ALA A 93 6.37 -3.52 -2.03
C ALA A 93 7.83 -3.57 -2.47
N TRP A 94 8.10 -3.55 -3.77
CA TRP A 94 9.46 -3.56 -4.31
C TRP A 94 10.24 -2.30 -3.92
N LEU A 95 9.67 -1.11 -4.12
CA LEU A 95 10.31 0.15 -3.75
C LEU A 95 10.52 0.28 -2.23
N PHE A 96 9.56 -0.15 -1.42
CA PHE A 96 9.77 -0.18 0.03
C PHE A 96 10.96 -1.06 0.43
N ASN A 97 11.06 -2.27 -0.14
CA ASN A 97 12.12 -3.21 0.19
C ASN A 97 13.50 -2.78 -0.31
N GLN A 98 13.57 -2.05 -1.43
CA GLN A 98 14.82 -1.56 -2.01
C GLN A 98 15.31 -0.26 -1.34
N GLN A 99 14.42 0.69 -1.08
CA GLN A 99 14.80 2.07 -0.74
C GLN A 99 14.58 2.43 0.73
N GLU A 100 13.53 1.93 1.37
CA GLU A 100 13.15 2.33 2.74
C GLU A 100 13.60 1.35 3.83
N LYS A 101 13.70 0.07 3.46
CA LYS A 101 13.87 -0.99 4.45
C LYS A 101 15.19 -0.87 5.21
N LYS A 102 15.10 -0.55 6.49
CA LYS A 102 16.21 -0.50 7.43
C LYS A 102 15.92 -1.30 8.69
N TRP A 103 16.98 -1.70 9.39
CA TRP A 103 16.83 -2.29 10.71
C TRP A 103 16.40 -1.22 11.70
N ARG A 104 15.41 -1.54 12.52
CA ARG A 104 14.99 -0.68 13.63
C ARG A 104 16.12 -0.62 14.66
N ARG A 105 16.68 0.58 14.86
CA ARG A 105 17.78 0.83 15.82
C ARG A 105 17.28 1.27 17.19
N THR A 106 16.03 1.71 17.27
CA THR A 106 15.40 2.20 18.50
C THR A 106 14.39 1.18 19.04
N PRO A 107 14.45 0.83 20.33
CA PRO A 107 13.45 -0.03 20.93
C PRO A 107 12.07 0.65 20.93
N TYR A 108 11.00 -0.13 20.92
CA TYR A 108 9.65 0.41 21.08
C TYR A 108 9.57 1.20 22.39
N SER A 109 8.96 2.39 22.32
CA SER A 109 8.64 3.14 23.53
C SER A 109 7.72 2.27 24.40
N LYS A 110 8.19 1.95 25.61
CA LYS A 110 7.39 1.23 26.60
C LYS A 110 6.30 2.19 27.06
N LYS A 111 5.14 2.13 26.42
CA LYS A 111 3.97 2.83 26.96
C LYS A 111 3.58 2.12 28.27
N PRO A 112 3.34 2.87 29.35
CA PRO A 112 2.75 2.26 30.53
C PRO A 112 1.40 1.63 30.17
N LEU A 113 1.11 0.47 30.77
CA LEU A 113 -0.15 -0.25 30.59
C LEU A 113 -1.31 0.35 31.40
N TRP A 114 -1.15 1.59 31.88
CA TRP A 114 -2.10 2.30 32.73
C TRP A 114 -2.51 3.62 32.07
#